data_AF-A0A564Y2J2-F1
#
_entry.id   AF-A0A564Y2J2-F1
#
_cell.length_a   1.000
_cell.length_b   1.000
_cell.length_c   1.000
_cell.angle_alpha   90.00
_cell.angle_beta   90.00
_cell.angle_gamma   90.00
#
_symmetry.space_group_name_H-M   'P 1'
#
loop_
_entity.id
_entity.type
_entity.pdbx_description
1 polymer ?
#
loop_
_entity_poly.entity_id
_entity_poly.type
_entity_poly.pdbx_seq_one_letter_code
_entity_poly.pdbx_strand_id
1 'polypeptide(L)'
;KGPSVDSENYEERIIARRNRIAERVASQQPGYFDEKVSSGDLEDDTLTEAQVTESIRHIANLCQNGNDFITNIRVACDARESLRRTEEEKLDQERGAKFEANQNATEKLFDEIQGKWKVADYTKEP
;
A
#
# COMPACT_ATOMS: atom_id res chain seq x y z
N LYS A 1 49.31 -13.07 7.68
CA LYS A 1 50.15 -11.85 7.84
C LYS A 1 51.30 -11.96 6.84
N GLY A 2 51.39 -11.04 5.87
CA GLY A 2 52.42 -11.06 4.82
C GLY A 2 53.69 -10.27 5.18
N PRO A 3 54.77 -10.38 4.40
CA PRO A 3 56.01 -9.62 4.58
C PRO A 3 55.75 -8.10 4.62
N SER A 4 56.32 -7.40 5.61
CA SER A 4 56.11 -5.96 5.81
C SER A 4 57.34 -5.15 5.41
N VAL A 5 57.12 -3.98 4.81
CA VAL A 5 58.19 -3.01 4.50
C VAL A 5 58.72 -2.28 5.73
N ASP A 6 57.93 -2.26 6.81
CA ASP A 6 58.27 -1.61 8.08
C ASP A 6 58.77 -2.63 9.12
N SER A 7 59.08 -3.86 8.70
CA SER A 7 59.68 -4.87 9.57
C SER A 7 61.11 -4.49 9.96
N GLU A 8 61.50 -4.78 11.19
CA GLU A 8 62.89 -4.61 11.66
C GLU A 8 63.85 -5.60 10.96
N ASN A 9 63.34 -6.72 10.47
CA ASN A 9 64.11 -7.75 9.76
C ASN A 9 64.41 -7.33 8.30
N TYR A 10 65.70 -7.31 7.94
CA TYR A 10 66.14 -6.86 6.62
C TYR A 10 65.64 -7.76 5.47
N GLU A 11 65.58 -9.08 5.67
CA GLU A 11 65.11 -10.02 4.64
C GLU A 11 63.62 -9.83 4.35
N GLU A 12 62.81 -9.61 5.39
CA GLU A 12 61.38 -9.35 5.23
C GLU A 12 61.11 -8.07 4.44
N ARG A 13 61.90 -7.02 4.68
CA ARG A 13 61.81 -5.78 3.88
C ARG A 13 62.19 -5.99 2.42
N ILE A 14 63.23 -6.79 2.16
CA ILE A 14 63.65 -7.13 0.78
C ILE A 14 62.53 -7.89 0.07
N ILE A 15 61.94 -8.89 0.72
CA ILE A 15 60.84 -9.69 0.17
C ILE A 15 59.60 -8.80 -0.07
N ALA A 16 59.21 -7.97 0.90
CA ALA A 16 58.08 -7.06 0.78
C ALA A 16 58.27 -6.06 -0.38
N ARG A 17 59.50 -5.54 -0.56
CA ARG A 17 59.83 -4.66 -1.68
C ARG A 17 59.80 -5.40 -3.02
N ARG A 18 60.33 -6.62 -3.09
CA ARG A 18 60.27 -7.46 -4.30
C ARG A 18 58.83 -7.74 -4.71
N ASN A 19 57.96 -8.09 -3.76
CA ASN A 19 56.54 -8.31 -4.02
C ASN A 19 55.86 -7.05 -4.53
N ARG A 20 56.11 -5.88 -3.93
CA ARG A 20 55.54 -4.60 -4.41
C ARG A 20 56.00 -4.24 -5.83
N ILE A 21 57.27 -4.49 -6.15
CA ILE A 21 57.80 -4.24 -7.49
C ILE A 21 57.18 -5.21 -8.49
N ALA A 22 57.10 -6.49 -8.15
CA ALA A 22 56.46 -7.51 -8.98
C ALA A 22 55.00 -7.17 -9.26
N GLU A 23 54.24 -6.80 -8.23
CA GLU A 23 52.83 -6.38 -8.35
C GLU A 23 52.68 -5.15 -9.25
N ARG A 24 53.52 -4.13 -9.08
CA ARG A 24 53.50 -2.92 -9.91
C ARG A 24 53.85 -3.21 -11.38
N VAL A 25 54.76 -4.14 -11.63
CA VAL A 25 55.13 -4.56 -12.99
C VAL A 25 54.01 -5.38 -13.61
N ALA A 26 53.38 -6.27 -12.83
CA ALA A 26 52.23 -7.05 -13.26
C ALA A 26 51.04 -6.14 -13.59
N SER A 27 50.77 -5.10 -12.78
CA SER A 27 49.67 -4.15 -13.00
C SER A 27 49.78 -3.29 -14.25
N GLN A 28 50.96 -3.25 -14.89
CA GLN A 28 51.19 -2.56 -16.16
C GLN A 28 50.95 -3.47 -17.37
N GLN A 29 50.77 -4.77 -17.17
CA GLN A 29 50.47 -5.70 -18.24
C GLN A 29 49.00 -5.55 -18.69
N PRO A 30 48.72 -5.53 -20.01
CA PRO A 30 47.35 -5.58 -20.51
C PRO A 30 46.67 -6.88 -20.04
N GLY A 31 45.47 -6.77 -19.46
CA GLY A 31 44.72 -7.92 -18.94
C GLY A 31 44.98 -8.27 -17.47
N TYR A 32 45.90 -7.57 -16.79
CA TYR A 32 46.16 -7.78 -15.36
C TYR A 32 44.91 -7.70 -14.49
N PHE A 33 44.09 -6.67 -14.72
CA PHE A 33 42.85 -6.46 -13.98
C PHE A 33 41.81 -7.54 -14.31
N ASP A 34 41.78 -8.01 -15.56
CA ASP A 34 40.86 -9.05 -16.02
C ASP A 34 41.21 -10.43 -15.41
N GLU A 35 42.50 -10.73 -15.31
CA GLU A 35 43.03 -11.93 -14.64
C GLU A 35 42.84 -11.85 -13.12
N LYS A 36 43.02 -10.67 -12.52
CA LYS A 36 42.76 -10.42 -11.09
C LYS A 36 41.30 -10.65 -10.72
N VAL A 37 40.37 -10.12 -11.52
CA VAL A 37 38.92 -10.34 -11.38
C VAL A 37 38.57 -11.82 -11.53
N SER A 38 39.25 -12.54 -12.44
CA SER A 38 39.08 -14.00 -12.61
C SER A 38 39.62 -14.82 -11.42
N SER A 39 40.64 -14.32 -10.71
CA SER A 39 41.40 -15.07 -9.70
C SER A 39 40.88 -15.04 -8.25
N GLY A 40 39.75 -14.37 -7.96
CA GLY A 40 39.03 -14.61 -6.69
C GLY A 40 38.87 -13.45 -5.71
N ASP A 41 38.84 -12.19 -6.15
CA ASP A 41 38.30 -11.07 -5.35
C ASP A 41 36.77 -10.88 -5.57
N LEU A 42 36.04 -11.95 -5.94
CA LEU A 42 34.60 -11.92 -6.25
C LEU A 42 33.69 -12.31 -5.07
N GLU A 43 34.22 -12.90 -3.99
CA GLU A 43 33.38 -13.39 -2.89
C GLU A 43 32.72 -12.25 -2.09
N ASP A 44 33.37 -11.10 -1.93
CA ASP A 44 32.85 -9.95 -1.16
C ASP A 44 31.76 -9.15 -1.92
N ASP A 45 31.84 -9.14 -3.25
CA ASP A 45 30.83 -8.51 -4.12
C ASP A 45 29.51 -9.31 -4.11
N THR A 46 29.56 -10.64 -4.01
CA THR A 46 28.33 -11.46 -3.95
C THR A 46 27.55 -11.28 -2.65
N LEU A 47 28.26 -11.05 -1.52
CA LEU A 47 27.63 -10.82 -0.22
C LEU A 47 26.91 -9.46 -0.18
N THR A 48 27.52 -8.43 -0.77
CA THR A 48 26.92 -7.10 -0.88
C THR A 48 25.74 -7.09 -1.87
N GLU A 49 25.84 -7.80 -2.99
CA GLU A 49 24.72 -7.95 -3.95
C GLU A 49 23.52 -8.69 -3.32
N ALA A 50 23.76 -9.74 -2.53
CA ALA A 50 22.72 -10.45 -1.79
C ALA A 50 22.03 -9.56 -0.76
N GLN A 51 22.80 -8.73 -0.04
CA GLN A 51 22.26 -7.75 0.92
C GLN A 51 21.41 -6.68 0.23
N VAL A 52 21.85 -6.15 -0.91
CA VAL A 52 21.10 -5.17 -1.70
C VAL A 52 19.78 -5.78 -2.20
N THR A 53 19.82 -7.01 -2.70
CA THR A 53 18.63 -7.73 -3.18
C THR A 53 17.61 -7.96 -2.07
N GLU A 54 18.08 -8.40 -0.88
CA GLU A 54 17.20 -8.60 0.27
C GLU A 54 16.62 -7.27 0.79
N SER A 55 17.42 -6.20 0.80
CA SER A 55 16.95 -4.85 1.15
C SER A 55 15.85 -4.37 0.19
N ILE A 56 16.02 -4.55 -1.12
CA ILE A 56 15.01 -4.21 -2.13
C ILE A 56 13.72 -5.01 -1.88
N ARG A 57 13.83 -6.32 -1.63
CA ARG A 57 12.67 -7.17 -1.31
C ARG A 57 11.95 -6.70 -0.05
N HIS A 58 12.69 -6.33 0.99
CA HIS A 58 12.13 -5.84 2.24
C HIS A 58 11.39 -4.52 2.04
N ILE A 59 11.98 -3.57 1.31
CA ILE A 59 11.34 -2.29 0.97
C ILE A 59 10.06 -2.53 0.16
N ALA A 60 10.10 -3.40 -0.85
CA ALA A 60 8.93 -3.71 -1.66
C ALA A 60 7.79 -4.31 -0.82
N ASN A 61 8.11 -5.23 0.10
CA ASN A 61 7.15 -5.81 1.02
C ASN A 61 6.56 -4.76 1.96
N LEU A 62 7.40 -3.86 2.50
CA LEU A 62 6.95 -2.77 3.37
C LEU A 62 6.00 -1.81 2.64
N CYS A 63 6.33 -1.44 1.40
CA CYS A 63 5.46 -0.60 0.57
C CYS A 63 4.12 -1.30 0.28
N GLN A 64 4.16 -2.59 -0.05
CA GLN A 64 2.94 -3.37 -0.32
C GLN A 64 2.05 -3.44 0.94
N ASN A 65 2.61 -3.84 2.08
CA ASN A 65 1.86 -3.94 3.33
C ASN A 65 1.30 -2.58 3.77
N GLY A 66 2.07 -1.49 3.60
CA GLY A 66 1.61 -0.14 3.89
C GLY A 66 0.42 0.27 3.01
N ASN A 67 0.50 -0.02 1.71
CA ASN A 67 -0.61 0.22 0.78
C ASN A 67 -1.85 -0.61 1.13
N ASP A 68 -1.68 -1.88 1.46
CA ASP A 68 -2.77 -2.76 1.85
C ASP A 68 -3.44 -2.28 3.15
N PHE A 69 -2.65 -1.85 4.14
CA PHE A 69 -3.17 -1.29 5.38
C PHE A 69 -4.01 -0.02 5.13
N ILE A 70 -3.49 0.93 4.36
CA ILE A 70 -4.22 2.17 4.01
C ILE A 70 -5.50 1.84 3.23
N THR A 71 -5.41 0.93 2.27
CA THR A 71 -6.55 0.50 1.45
C THR A 71 -7.62 -0.15 2.31
N ASN A 72 -7.25 -1.04 3.24
CA ASN A 72 -8.19 -1.68 4.16
C ASN A 72 -8.93 -0.66 5.02
N ILE A 73 -8.23 0.37 5.52
CA ILE A 73 -8.87 1.45 6.28
C ILE A 73 -9.87 2.21 5.39
N ARG A 74 -9.48 2.58 4.17
CA ARG A 74 -10.37 3.30 3.24
C ARG A 74 -11.61 2.48 2.91
N VAL A 75 -11.45 1.21 2.54
CA VAL A 75 -12.55 0.30 2.23
C VAL A 75 -13.48 0.14 3.45
N ALA A 76 -12.94 0.00 4.65
CA ALA A 76 -13.75 -0.09 5.86
C ALA A 76 -14.55 1.20 6.13
N CYS A 77 -13.95 2.36 5.92
CA CYS A 77 -14.65 3.64 6.02
C CYS A 77 -15.77 3.77 4.97
N ASP A 78 -15.47 3.44 3.71
CA ASP A 78 -16.44 3.50 2.62
C ASP A 78 -17.60 2.53 2.85
N ALA A 79 -17.33 1.32 3.32
CA ALA A 79 -18.36 0.33 3.67
C ALA A 79 -19.28 0.85 4.79
N ARG A 80 -18.71 1.46 5.84
CA ARG A 80 -19.48 2.05 6.94
C ARG A 80 -20.37 3.21 6.46
N GLU A 81 -19.83 4.10 5.63
CA GLU A 81 -20.57 5.22 5.08
C GLU A 81 -21.66 4.76 4.11
N SER A 82 -21.37 3.76 3.28
CA SER A 82 -22.37 3.14 2.40
C SER A 82 -23.53 2.56 3.21
N LEU A 83 -23.24 1.84 4.30
CA LEU A 83 -24.27 1.28 5.17
C LEU A 83 -25.14 2.40 5.79
N ARG A 84 -24.52 3.46 6.32
CA ARG A 84 -25.23 4.61 6.87
C ARG A 84 -26.19 5.24 5.85
N ARG A 85 -25.73 5.45 4.60
CA ARG A 85 -26.58 5.99 3.52
C ARG A 85 -27.75 5.08 3.20
N THR A 86 -27.50 3.78 3.07
CA THR A 86 -28.57 2.81 2.79
C THR A 86 -29.61 2.76 3.92
N GLU A 87 -29.18 2.85 5.18
CA GLU A 87 -30.10 2.93 6.33
C GLU A 87 -30.92 4.22 6.32
N GLU A 88 -30.29 5.37 6.04
CA GLU A 88 -30.98 6.66 5.93
C GLU A 88 -31.99 6.68 4.78
N GLU A 89 -31.60 6.21 3.60
CA GLU A 89 -32.51 6.09 2.44
C GLU A 89 -33.71 5.21 2.76
N LYS A 90 -33.49 4.09 3.47
CA LYS A 90 -34.59 3.20 3.89
C LYS A 90 -35.54 3.90 4.86
N LEU A 91 -35.02 4.64 5.85
CA LEU A 91 -35.84 5.38 6.80
C LEU A 91 -36.64 6.50 6.11
N ASP A 92 -36.03 7.18 5.14
CA ASP A 92 -36.69 8.21 4.36
C ASP A 92 -37.80 7.63 3.47
N GLN A 93 -37.57 6.47 2.85
CA GLN A 93 -38.60 5.73 2.10
C GLN A 93 -39.75 5.30 3.01
N GLU A 94 -39.47 4.73 4.18
CA GLU A 94 -40.50 4.35 5.15
C GLU A 94 -41.31 5.55 5.63
N ARG A 95 -40.66 6.69 5.86
CA ARG A 95 -41.32 7.94 6.23
C ARG A 95 -42.22 8.46 5.09
N GLY A 96 -41.73 8.45 3.85
CA GLY A 96 -42.49 8.82 2.66
C GLY A 96 -43.73 7.95 2.49
N ALA A 97 -43.58 6.62 2.57
CA ALA A 97 -44.68 5.68 2.47
C ALA A 97 -45.75 5.90 3.56
N LYS A 98 -45.35 6.23 4.79
CA LYS A 98 -46.29 6.60 5.87
C LYS A 98 -47.05 7.88 5.56
N PHE A 99 -46.39 8.89 5.02
CA PHE A 99 -47.05 10.14 4.63
C PHE A 99 -48.04 9.93 3.50
N GLU A 100 -47.67 9.19 2.46
CA GLU A 100 -48.58 8.86 1.35
C GLU A 100 -49.79 8.05 1.82
N ALA A 101 -49.56 7.03 2.67
CA ALA A 101 -50.65 6.25 3.25
C ALA A 101 -51.61 7.11 4.08
N ASN A 102 -51.07 8.03 4.88
CA ASN A 102 -51.88 8.94 5.68
C ASN A 102 -52.66 9.93 4.79
N GLN A 103 -52.00 10.53 3.80
CA GLN A 103 -52.65 11.43 2.84
C GLN A 103 -53.83 10.73 2.15
N ASN A 104 -53.60 9.55 1.59
CA ASN A 104 -54.64 8.75 0.94
C ASN A 104 -55.79 8.39 1.89
N ALA A 105 -55.49 8.06 3.15
CA ALA A 105 -56.51 7.78 4.16
C ALA A 105 -57.33 9.04 4.50
N THR A 106 -56.67 10.19 4.66
CA THR A 106 -57.34 11.46 4.96
C THR A 106 -58.18 11.96 3.80
N GLU A 107 -57.73 11.78 2.55
CA GLU A 107 -58.47 12.16 1.35
C GLU A 107 -59.74 11.30 1.22
N LYS A 108 -59.62 9.98 1.38
CA LYS A 108 -60.79 9.08 1.40
C LYS A 108 -61.79 9.46 2.49
N LEU A 109 -61.31 9.77 3.69
CA LEU A 109 -62.17 10.18 4.80
C LEU A 109 -62.86 11.52 4.50
N PHE A 110 -62.13 12.47 3.90
CA PHE A 110 -62.69 13.75 3.49
C PHE A 110 -63.80 13.55 2.45
N ASP A 111 -63.56 12.74 1.42
CA ASP A 111 -64.56 12.44 0.39
C ASP A 111 -65.80 11.75 0.95
N GLU A 112 -65.61 10.81 1.89
CA GLU A 112 -66.73 10.14 2.58
C GLU A 112 -67.57 11.16 3.36
N ILE A 113 -66.92 12.04 4.13
CA ILE A 113 -67.58 13.08 4.91
C ILE A 113 -68.32 14.05 3.96
N GLN A 114 -67.66 14.54 2.92
CA GLN A 114 -68.26 15.42 1.91
C GLN A 114 -69.48 14.77 1.24
N GLY A 115 -69.40 13.47 0.92
CA GLY A 115 -70.52 12.71 0.38
C GLY A 115 -71.72 12.70 1.33
N LYS A 116 -71.49 12.44 2.62
CA LYS A 116 -72.54 12.47 3.66
C LYS A 116 -73.16 13.87 3.83
N TRP A 117 -72.35 14.93 3.80
CA TRP A 117 -72.85 16.30 3.86
C TRP A 117 -73.76 16.64 2.69
N LYS A 118 -73.38 16.29 1.46
CA LYS A 118 -74.23 16.50 0.29
C LYS A 118 -75.59 15.81 0.45
N VAL A 119 -75.60 14.55 0.88
CA VAL A 119 -76.85 13.81 1.13
C VAL A 119 -77.69 14.50 2.22
N ALA A 120 -77.06 14.92 3.32
CA ALA A 120 -77.74 15.62 4.40
C ALA A 120 -78.38 16.94 3.94
N ASP A 121 -77.69 17.71 3.10
CA ASP A 121 -78.23 18.93 2.49
C ASP A 121 -79.40 18.62 1.55
N TYR A 122 -79.33 17.56 0.75
CA TYR A 122 -80.46 17.11 -0.10
C TYR A 122 -81.68 16.62 0.71
N THR A 123 -81.48 16.12 1.93
CA THR A 123 -82.57 15.69 2.82
C THR A 123 -83.16 16.82 3.65
N LYS A 124 -82.52 18.00 3.68
CA LYS A 124 -82.93 19.14 4.51
C LYS A 124 -83.98 20.06 3.88
N GLU A 125 -84.44 19.80 2.66
CA GLU A 125 -85.78 20.11 2.09
C GLU A 125 -85.74 20.27 0.55
N PRO A 126 -86.91 20.25 -0.11
CA PRO A 126 -87.48 21.52 -0.58
C PRO A 126 -88.65 22.04 0.26
#